data_AF-A0A959QTB3-F1
#
_entry.id   AF-A0A959QTB3-F1
#
_cell.length_a   1.000
_cell.length_b   1.000
_cell.length_c   1.000
_cell.angle_alpha   90.00
_cell.angle_beta   90.00
_cell.angle_gamma   90.00
#
_symmetry.space_group_name_H-M   'P 1'
#
loop_
_entity.id
_entity.type
_entity.pdbx_description
1 polymer ?
#
loop_
_entity_poly.entity_id
_entity_poly.type
_entity_poly.pdbx_seq_one_letter_code
_entity_poly.pdbx_strand_id
1 'polypeptide(L)'
;MRKLLSSLSFTIVVALLVIFSSQKASASHAAGAEIIYVHISDSTYQFFFKFYRDCTGISEPPTADLCFYNTCTNQNFSITMQKWTGTLPPDNRPNGSSVSAGCSQYSNKCDNSSSNVPGYREWWYSCIAT
;
A
#
# COMPACT_ATOMS: atom_id res chain seq x y z
N MET A 1 -29.97 39.72 -27.82
CA MET A 1 -29.95 39.14 -26.46
C MET A 1 -30.12 37.62 -26.44
N ARG A 2 -31.16 37.02 -27.06
CA ARG A 2 -31.34 35.53 -27.08
C ARG A 2 -30.15 34.74 -27.64
N LYS A 3 -29.49 35.22 -28.71
CA LYS A 3 -28.30 34.57 -29.29
C LYS A 3 -27.06 34.63 -28.38
N LEU A 4 -26.93 35.71 -27.58
CA LEU A 4 -25.85 35.87 -26.59
C LEU A 4 -26.06 34.95 -25.38
N LEU A 5 -27.30 34.83 -24.88
CA LEU A 5 -27.68 33.88 -23.83
C LEU A 5 -27.48 32.43 -24.29
N SER A 6 -27.88 32.09 -25.52
CA SER A 6 -27.68 30.75 -26.09
C SER A 6 -26.21 30.38 -26.26
N SER A 7 -25.36 31.33 -26.67
CA SER A 7 -23.90 31.11 -26.79
C SER A 7 -23.27 30.90 -25.41
N LEU A 8 -23.63 31.73 -24.42
CA LEU A 8 -23.12 31.59 -23.05
C LEU A 8 -23.52 30.25 -22.42
N SER A 9 -24.77 29.81 -22.59
CA SER A 9 -25.23 28.50 -22.13
C SER A 9 -24.46 27.35 -22.78
N PHE A 10 -24.17 27.44 -24.07
CA PHE A 10 -23.39 26.41 -24.77
C PHE A 10 -21.96 26.32 -24.24
N THR A 11 -21.28 27.45 -24.03
CA THR A 11 -19.92 27.48 -23.48
C THR A 11 -19.85 26.91 -22.07
N ILE A 12 -20.86 27.19 -21.24
CA ILE A 12 -20.96 26.65 -19.87
C ILE A 12 -21.14 25.12 -19.91
N VAL A 13 -21.99 24.60 -20.79
CA VAL A 13 -22.21 23.16 -20.94
C VAL A 13 -20.95 22.44 -21.41
N VAL A 14 -20.23 23.00 -22.39
CA VAL A 14 -18.95 22.44 -22.87
C VAL A 14 -17.88 22.48 -21.78
N ALA A 15 -17.77 23.58 -21.03
CA ALA A 15 -16.84 23.69 -19.92
C ALA A 15 -17.12 22.63 -18.83
N LEU A 16 -18.40 22.43 -18.48
CA LEU A 16 -18.79 21.39 -17.52
C LEU A 16 -18.42 19.99 -18.02
N LEU A 17 -18.64 19.67 -19.30
CA LEU A 17 -18.28 18.36 -19.88
C LEU A 17 -16.77 18.07 -19.81
N VAL A 18 -15.92 19.09 -19.95
CA VAL A 18 -14.46 18.94 -19.81
C VAL A 18 -14.05 18.72 -18.36
N ILE A 19 -14.67 19.45 -17.42
CA ILE A 19 -14.40 19.32 -15.98
C ILE A 19 -14.83 17.95 -15.45
N PHE A 20 -15.90 17.35 -16.00
CA PHE A 20 -16.37 16.02 -15.62
C PHE A 20 -15.73 14.87 -16.42
N SER A 21 -14.68 15.13 -17.20
CA SER A 21 -13.96 14.06 -17.88
C SER A 21 -13.24 13.15 -16.88
N SER A 22 -13.51 11.84 -16.98
CA SER A 22 -12.96 10.85 -16.05
C SER A 22 -11.44 10.74 -16.21
N GLN A 23 -10.70 11.05 -15.16
CA GLN A 23 -9.26 10.78 -15.07
C GLN A 23 -9.03 9.30 -14.71
N LYS A 24 -8.02 8.66 -15.31
CA LYS A 24 -7.63 7.31 -14.92
C LYS A 24 -6.92 7.38 -13.57
N ALA A 25 -7.46 6.71 -12.55
CA ALA A 25 -6.77 6.50 -11.29
C ALA A 25 -5.65 5.47 -11.50
N SER A 26 -4.41 5.84 -11.16
CA SER A 26 -3.27 4.94 -11.14
C SER A 26 -2.97 4.54 -9.70
N ALA A 27 -2.85 3.23 -9.45
CA ALA A 27 -2.46 2.70 -8.16
C ALA A 27 -1.18 1.89 -8.32
N SER A 28 -0.24 2.06 -7.39
CA SER A 28 1.05 1.36 -7.37
C SER A 28 0.96 -0.06 -6.80
N HIS A 29 -0.24 -0.65 -6.76
CA HIS A 29 -0.49 -2.05 -6.43
C HIS A 29 -0.24 -2.46 -4.96
N ALA A 30 -0.58 -1.58 -4.02
CA ALA A 30 -0.75 -1.95 -2.62
C ALA A 30 -2.08 -2.70 -2.43
N ALA A 31 -2.04 -3.93 -1.95
CA ALA A 31 -3.24 -4.72 -1.65
C ALA A 31 -3.73 -4.49 -0.22
N GLY A 32 -2.79 -4.24 0.69
CA GLY A 32 -3.08 -3.96 2.09
C GLY A 32 -1.81 -4.00 2.93
N ALA A 33 -1.94 -3.72 4.21
CA ALA A 33 -0.85 -3.85 5.15
C ALA A 33 -1.34 -4.15 6.56
N GLU A 34 -0.45 -4.67 7.38
CA GLU A 34 -0.68 -4.97 8.79
C GLU A 34 0.46 -4.37 9.62
N ILE A 35 0.12 -3.76 10.76
CA ILE A 35 1.09 -3.32 11.76
C ILE A 35 0.97 -4.23 12.97
N ILE A 36 2.09 -4.78 13.42
CA ILE A 36 2.21 -5.60 14.62
C ILE A 36 3.22 -4.93 15.53
N TYR A 37 2.98 -4.97 16.84
CA TYR A 37 3.95 -4.52 17.82
C TYR A 37 4.11 -5.56 18.93
N VAL A 38 5.32 -5.65 19.46
CA VAL A 38 5.68 -6.48 20.60
C VAL A 38 6.34 -5.59 21.63
N HIS A 39 5.83 -5.62 22.86
CA HIS A 39 6.46 -4.95 23.98
C HIS A 39 7.74 -5.69 24.37
N ILE A 40 8.87 -4.97 24.49
CA ILE A 40 10.14 -5.53 24.95
C ILE A 40 10.33 -5.21 26.44
N SER A 41 10.34 -3.91 26.77
CA SER A 41 10.54 -3.41 28.13
C SER A 41 10.23 -1.91 28.21
N ASP A 42 9.68 -1.43 29.33
CA ASP A 42 9.34 -0.01 29.53
C ASP A 42 8.54 0.59 28.37
N SER A 43 9.03 1.67 27.75
CA SER A 43 8.48 2.30 26.54
C SER A 43 9.04 1.71 25.24
N THR A 44 9.81 0.63 25.30
CA THR A 44 10.48 0.02 24.14
C THR A 44 9.60 -1.04 23.49
N TYR A 45 9.31 -0.86 22.21
CA TYR A 45 8.51 -1.78 21.39
C TYR A 45 9.24 -2.15 20.11
N GLN A 46 9.10 -3.39 19.68
CA GLN A 46 9.46 -3.81 18.34
C GLN A 46 8.22 -3.76 17.45
N PHE A 47 8.30 -3.01 16.36
CA PHE A 47 7.24 -2.91 15.37
C PHE A 47 7.58 -3.73 14.14
N PHE A 48 6.57 -4.36 13.57
CA PHE A 48 6.61 -5.00 12.26
C PHE A 48 5.52 -4.40 11.38
N PHE A 49 5.88 -4.10 10.14
CA PHE A 49 4.95 -3.67 9.11
C PHE A 49 4.96 -4.72 8.00
N LYS A 50 3.85 -5.44 7.82
CA LYS A 50 3.67 -6.38 6.72
C LYS A 50 2.96 -5.69 5.60
N PHE A 51 3.59 -5.63 4.44
CA PHE A 51 3.06 -4.96 3.27
C PHE A 51 2.74 -5.96 2.17
N TYR A 52 1.46 -6.10 1.84
CA TYR A 52 0.98 -6.97 0.78
C TYR A 52 0.94 -6.18 -0.53
N ARG A 53 1.82 -6.57 -1.46
CA ARG A 53 1.94 -5.95 -2.78
C ARG A 53 1.58 -6.95 -3.85
N ASP A 54 1.09 -6.48 -4.99
CA ASP A 54 0.95 -7.37 -6.14
C ASP A 54 2.32 -7.86 -6.64
N CYS A 55 2.25 -8.87 -7.50
CA CYS A 55 3.43 -9.43 -8.17
C CYS A 55 3.73 -8.80 -9.54
N THR A 56 2.86 -7.93 -10.07
CA THR A 56 2.98 -7.34 -11.42
C THR A 56 3.15 -5.82 -11.46
N GLY A 57 3.29 -5.17 -10.32
CA GLY A 57 3.42 -3.73 -10.17
C GLY A 57 4.84 -3.26 -9.91
N ILE A 58 4.96 -2.14 -9.19
CA ILE A 58 6.26 -1.56 -8.85
C ILE A 58 6.97 -2.38 -7.77
N SER A 59 8.31 -2.29 -7.75
CA SER A 59 9.11 -2.84 -6.67
C SER A 59 8.68 -2.29 -5.31
N GLU A 60 8.82 -3.11 -4.30
CA GLU A 60 8.58 -2.75 -2.92
C GLU A 60 9.55 -1.63 -2.47
N PRO A 61 9.11 -0.71 -1.60
CA PRO A 61 9.98 0.31 -1.04
C PRO A 61 11.18 -0.29 -0.31
N PRO A 62 12.37 0.34 -0.33
CA PRO A 62 13.52 -0.11 0.47
C PRO A 62 13.27 0.03 1.97
N THR A 63 12.42 0.98 2.37
CA THR A 63 12.06 1.29 3.77
C THR A 63 10.58 1.67 3.86
N ALA A 64 10.04 1.66 5.08
CA ALA A 64 8.71 2.17 5.39
C ALA A 64 8.80 3.14 6.58
N ASP A 65 7.97 4.17 6.65
CA ASP A 65 7.98 5.11 7.78
C ASP A 65 6.88 4.76 8.78
N LEU A 66 7.28 4.65 10.05
CA LEU A 66 6.39 4.48 11.19
C LEU A 66 6.23 5.83 11.89
N CYS A 67 5.02 6.38 11.85
CA CYS A 67 4.67 7.61 12.56
C CYS A 67 3.76 7.29 13.75
N PHE A 68 4.07 7.84 14.92
CA PHE A 68 3.24 7.69 16.11
C PHE A 68 3.24 8.97 16.95
N TYR A 69 2.16 9.16 17.70
CA TYR A 69 1.92 10.36 18.49
C TYR A 69 1.79 9.99 19.97
N ASN A 70 2.54 10.69 20.82
CA ASN A 70 2.47 10.54 22.25
C ASN A 70 1.51 11.59 22.84
N THR A 71 0.35 11.12 23.29
CA THR A 71 -0.70 11.95 23.90
C THR A 71 -0.31 12.50 25.27
N CYS A 72 0.66 11.91 25.97
CA CYS A 72 1.08 12.36 27.30
C CYS A 72 2.02 13.57 27.21
N THR A 73 2.83 13.67 26.16
CA THR A 73 3.82 14.76 25.96
C THR A 73 3.50 15.67 24.78
N ASN A 74 2.44 15.38 24.01
CA ASN A 74 2.06 16.06 22.78
C ASN A 74 3.18 16.09 21.71
N GLN A 75 3.93 14.99 21.60
CA GLN A 75 5.05 14.87 20.66
C GLN A 75 4.72 13.91 19.52
N ASN A 76 5.19 14.24 18.31
CA ASN A 76 5.13 13.36 17.15
C ASN A 76 6.50 12.71 16.92
N PHE A 77 6.49 11.42 16.61
CA PHE A 77 7.69 10.65 16.31
C PHE A 77 7.54 10.04 14.92
N SER A 78 8.67 9.97 14.20
CA SER A 78 8.77 9.30 12.92
C SER A 78 10.06 8.48 12.89
N ILE A 79 9.95 7.19 12.58
CA ILE A 79 11.05 6.26 12.54
C ILE A 79 11.00 5.48 11.24
N THR A 80 12.12 5.42 10.54
CA THR A 80 12.24 4.63 9.31
C THR A 80 12.48 3.15 9.64
N MET A 81 11.51 2.31 9.27
CA MET A 81 11.56 0.86 9.34
C MET A 81 12.39 0.30 8.17
N GLN A 82 13.35 -0.56 8.49
CA GLN A 82 14.18 -1.25 7.50
C GLN A 82 13.51 -2.55 7.07
N LYS A 83 13.77 -3.02 5.83
CA LYS A 83 13.32 -4.35 5.40
C LYS A 83 13.79 -5.41 6.39
N TRP A 84 12.87 -6.29 6.78
CA TRP A 84 13.16 -7.44 7.61
C TRP A 84 14.14 -8.36 6.89
N THR A 85 15.24 -8.69 7.55
CA THR A 85 16.29 -9.57 7.04
C THR A 85 16.11 -11.03 7.46
N GLY A 86 15.20 -11.29 8.41
CA GLY A 86 14.86 -12.64 8.84
C GLY A 86 13.88 -13.32 7.88
N THR A 87 13.46 -14.52 8.27
CA THR A 87 12.41 -15.28 7.59
C THR A 87 11.02 -14.85 8.05
N LEU A 88 10.02 -15.11 7.21
CA LEU A 88 8.62 -14.84 7.48
C LEU A 88 8.00 -16.05 8.20
N PRO A 89 7.46 -15.89 9.42
CA PRO A 89 6.72 -16.94 10.09
C PRO A 89 5.34 -17.17 9.42
N PRO A 90 4.72 -18.35 9.61
CA PRO A 90 5.22 -19.51 10.36
C PRO A 90 6.20 -20.41 9.57
N ASP A 91 6.22 -20.31 8.24
CA ASP A 91 6.85 -21.31 7.37
C ASP A 91 8.33 -21.02 7.03
N ASN A 92 8.95 -20.04 7.68
CA ASN A 92 10.34 -19.63 7.46
C ASN A 92 10.70 -19.28 6.00
N ARG A 93 9.74 -18.71 5.26
CA ARG A 93 9.94 -18.28 3.86
C ARG A 93 10.71 -16.94 3.79
N PRO A 94 11.44 -16.66 2.70
CA PRO A 94 12.18 -15.40 2.56
C PRO A 94 11.24 -14.20 2.45
N ASN A 95 11.69 -13.03 2.89
CA ASN A 95 10.95 -11.77 2.74
C ASN A 95 10.66 -11.49 1.25
N GLY A 96 9.41 -11.15 0.90
CA GLY A 96 8.97 -11.01 -0.48
C GLY A 96 8.34 -12.27 -1.10
N SER A 97 8.16 -13.33 -0.32
CA SER A 97 7.48 -14.55 -0.77
C SER A 97 6.01 -14.29 -1.12
N SER A 98 5.48 -15.07 -2.07
CA SER A 98 4.05 -15.02 -2.42
C SER A 98 3.18 -15.44 -1.24
N VAL A 99 2.02 -14.81 -1.12
CA VAL A 99 0.95 -15.20 -0.22
C VAL A 99 0.07 -16.20 -0.95
N SER A 100 -0.30 -17.29 -0.29
CA SER A 100 -1.19 -18.29 -0.88
C SER A 100 -2.53 -17.68 -1.28
N ALA A 101 -2.97 -17.92 -2.50
CA ALA A 101 -4.27 -17.47 -3.01
C ALA A 101 -5.46 -18.29 -2.47
N GLY A 102 -5.25 -19.14 -1.46
CA GLY A 102 -6.27 -20.01 -0.85
C GLY A 102 -6.65 -21.25 -1.69
N CYS A 103 -6.48 -21.18 -3.01
CA CYS A 103 -6.76 -22.27 -3.95
C CYS A 103 -5.49 -22.68 -4.70
N SER A 104 -4.80 -23.74 -4.26
CA SER A 104 -3.53 -24.22 -4.83
C SER A 104 -3.60 -24.69 -6.29
N GLN A 105 -4.81 -24.91 -6.82
CA GLN A 105 -5.02 -25.47 -8.16
C GLN A 105 -4.97 -24.42 -9.27
N TYR A 106 -5.01 -23.13 -8.94
CA TYR A 106 -4.99 -22.04 -9.92
C TYR A 106 -3.73 -21.20 -9.76
N SER A 107 -2.92 -21.15 -10.81
CA SER A 107 -1.74 -20.27 -10.89
C SER A 107 -2.18 -18.82 -10.85
N ASN A 108 -1.56 -18.01 -9.99
CA ASN A 108 -1.83 -16.58 -9.89
C ASN A 108 -0.71 -15.74 -10.56
N LYS A 109 -0.86 -14.42 -10.57
CA LYS A 109 0.13 -13.50 -11.17
C LYS A 109 1.54 -13.55 -10.59
N CYS A 110 1.75 -14.11 -9.40
CA CYS A 110 3.08 -14.37 -8.85
C CYS A 110 3.74 -15.60 -9.47
N ASP A 111 2.95 -16.59 -9.86
CA ASP A 111 3.47 -17.84 -10.44
C ASP A 111 3.55 -17.75 -11.98
N ASN A 112 2.58 -17.07 -12.60
CA ASN A 112 2.50 -16.86 -14.04
C ASN A 112 1.96 -15.46 -14.35
N SER A 113 2.77 -14.62 -15.00
CA SER A 113 2.39 -13.24 -15.37
C SER A 113 1.16 -13.16 -16.28
N SER A 114 0.88 -14.22 -17.05
CA SER A 114 -0.28 -14.33 -17.95
C SER A 114 -1.56 -14.74 -17.22
N SER A 115 -1.49 -15.08 -15.93
CA SER A 115 -2.68 -15.41 -15.15
C SER A 115 -3.59 -14.19 -14.98
N ASN A 116 -4.90 -14.43 -15.03
CA ASN A 116 -5.93 -13.45 -14.72
C ASN A 116 -6.24 -13.38 -13.21
N VAL A 117 -5.69 -14.31 -12.42
CA VAL A 117 -5.87 -14.34 -10.96
C VAL A 117 -4.82 -13.45 -10.32
N PRO A 118 -5.20 -12.40 -9.57
CA PRO A 118 -4.25 -11.58 -8.84
C PRO A 118 -3.41 -12.42 -7.87
N GLY A 119 -2.12 -12.11 -7.82
CA GLY A 119 -1.17 -12.70 -6.89
C GLY A 119 -0.53 -11.60 -6.07
N TYR A 120 -0.29 -11.90 -4.79
CA TYR A 120 0.34 -10.96 -3.87
C TYR A 120 1.57 -11.56 -3.21
N ARG A 121 2.54 -10.71 -2.89
CA ARG A 121 3.75 -11.01 -2.12
C ARG A 121 3.76 -10.16 -0.87
N GLU A 122 4.30 -10.72 0.21
CA GLU A 122 4.39 -10.00 1.48
C GLU A 122 5.81 -9.52 1.77
N TRP A 123 5.90 -8.26 2.18
CA TRP A 123 7.15 -7.58 2.51
C TRP A 123 7.11 -7.08 3.95
N TRP A 124 7.99 -7.60 4.79
CA TRP A 124 8.08 -7.20 6.18
C TRP A 124 9.15 -6.13 6.35
N TYR A 125 8.85 -5.15 7.19
CA TYR A 125 9.76 -4.11 7.67
C TYR A 125 9.72 -4.12 9.19
N SER A 126 10.82 -3.75 9.84
CA SER A 126 10.88 -3.71 11.30
C SER A 126 11.69 -2.55 11.82
N CYS A 127 11.35 -2.09 13.01
CA CYS A 127 12.18 -1.20 13.82
C CYS A 127 11.96 -1.48 15.31
N ILE A 128 12.88 -0.99 16.14
CA ILE A 128 12.69 -0.85 17.58
C ILE A 128 12.53 0.64 17.86
N ALA A 129 11.52 1.00 18.64
CA ALA A 129 11.19 2.38 18.98
C ALA A 129 10.95 2.52 20.48
N THR A 130 11.19 3.72 21.01
CA THR A 130 11.10 4.10 22.44
C THR A 130 10.36 5.41 22.61
#